data_AF-A0A962Q7J1-F1
#
_entry.id   AF-A0A962Q7J1-F1
#
_cell.length_a   1.000
_cell.length_b   1.000
_cell.length_c   1.000
_cell.angle_alpha   90.00
_cell.angle_beta   90.00
_cell.angle_gamma   90.00
#
_symmetry.space_group_name_H-M   'P 1'
#
loop_
_entity.id
_entity.type
_entity.pdbx_description
1 polymer ?
#
loop_
_entity_poly.entity_id
_entity_poly.type
_entity_poly.pdbx_seq_one_letter_code
_entity_poly.pdbx_strand_id
1 'polypeptide(L)' 'MLFIVIFVSFFVHIYATNYMESDPGKLRFFFFLSLFTFFMCLMVVSETLLQFFFA' A
#
# COMPACT_ATOMS: atom_id res chain seq x y z
N MET A 1 -8.49 7.41 -10.07
CA MET A 1 -7.22 6.81 -9.62
C MET A 1 -7.36 6.03 -8.31
N LEU A 2 -8.08 6.58 -7.32
CA LEU A 2 -8.30 5.95 -6.00
C LEU A 2 -8.84 4.51 -6.08
N PHE A 3 -9.85 4.26 -6.93
CA PHE A 3 -10.40 2.92 -7.14
C PHE A 3 -9.35 1.91 -7.61
N ILE A 4 -8.47 2.30 -8.54
CA ILE A 4 -7.44 1.42 -9.10
C ILE A 4 -6.43 1.06 -8.01
N VAL A 5 -6.00 2.04 -7.21
CA VAL A 5 -5.03 1.84 -6.12
C VAL A 5 -5.58 0.87 -5.07
N ILE A 6 -6.82 1.06 -4.64
CA ILE A 6 -7.45 0.17 -3.64
C ILE A 6 -7.64 -1.23 -4.23
N PHE A 7 -8.09 -1.34 -5.47
CA PHE A 7 -8.36 -2.64 -6.11
C PHE A 7 -7.06 -3.45 -6.27
N VAL A 8 -6.01 -2.83 -6.80
CA VAL A 8 -4.69 -3.48 -6.93
C VAL A 8 -4.11 -3.82 -5.55
N SER A 9 -4.20 -2.90 -4.57
CA SER A 9 -3.74 -3.14 -3.20
C SER A 9 -4.41 -4.37 -2.58
N PHE A 10 -5.72 -4.53 -2.76
CA PHE A 10 -6.47 -5.66 -2.24
C PHE A 10 -5.98 -7.00 -2.80
N PHE A 11 -5.76 -7.09 -4.12
CA PHE A 11 -5.19 -8.30 -4.73
C PHE A 11 -3.77 -8.58 -4.26
N VAL A 12 -2.94 -7.54 -4.11
CA VAL A 12 -1.57 -7.69 -3.62
C VAL A 12 -1.54 -8.21 -2.18
N HIS A 13 -2.46 -7.78 -1.31
CA HIS A 13 -2.55 -8.29 0.06
C HIS A 13 -2.94 -9.78 0.10
N ILE A 14 -3.87 -10.21 -0.75
CA ILE A 14 -4.24 -11.62 -0.86
C ILE A 14 -3.06 -12.44 -1.39
N TYR A 15 -2.39 -11.96 -2.43
CA TYR A 15 -1.21 -12.61 -3.00
C TYR A 15 -0.06 -12.72 -1.98
N ALA A 16 0.23 -11.63 -1.28
CA ALA A 16 1.28 -11.56 -0.26
C ALA A 16 1.04 -12.51 0.91
N THR A 17 -0.23 -12.77 1.26
CA THR A 17 -0.56 -13.67 2.38
C THR A 17 -0.08 -15.09 2.13
N ASN A 18 -0.26 -15.57 0.90
CA ASN A 18 0.20 -16.89 0.44
C ASN A 18 1.69 -16.89 0.06
N TYR A 19 2.18 -15.83 -0.59
CA TYR A 19 3.58 -15.76 -1.01
C TYR A 19 4.57 -15.75 0.16
N MET A 20 4.22 -15.10 1.27
CA MET A 20 5.07 -14.97 2.47
C MET A 20 4.74 -16.01 3.56
N GLU A 21 3.97 -17.06 3.25
CA GLU A 21 3.48 -18.01 4.25
C GLU A 21 4.62 -18.74 5.00
N SER A 22 5.71 -19.05 4.30
CA SER A 22 6.87 -19.76 4.85
C SER A 22 7.97 -18.84 5.39
N ASP A 23 7.81 -17.51 5.33
CA ASP A 23 8.87 -16.55 5.65
C ASP A 23 8.68 -15.90 7.04
N PRO A 24 9.72 -15.90 7.91
CA PRO A 24 9.65 -15.27 9.23
C PRO A 24 9.50 -13.74 9.15
N GLY A 25 9.77 -13.14 7.99
CA GLY A 25 9.67 -11.70 7.74
C GLY A 25 8.28 -11.18 7.40
N LYS A 26 7.25 -12.04 7.34
CA LYS A 26 5.89 -11.70 6.89
C LYS A 26 5.32 -10.44 7.58
N LEU A 27 5.51 -10.30 8.89
CA LEU A 27 4.95 -9.19 9.66
C LEU A 27 5.58 -7.84 9.30
N ARG A 28 6.89 -7.81 9.03
CA ARG A 28 7.58 -6.59 8.56
C ARG A 28 7.13 -6.22 7.15
N PHE A 29 7.02 -7.21 6.28
CA PHE A 29 6.57 -6.99 4.90
C PHE A 29 5.15 -6.41 4.85
N PHE A 30 4.21 -7.00 5.60
CA PHE A 30 2.83 -6.49 5.66
C PHE A 30 2.73 -5.07 6.22
N PHE A 31 3.59 -4.71 7.17
CA PHE A 31 3.66 -3.35 7.70
C PHE A 31 4.07 -2.34 6.62
N PHE A 32 5.16 -2.62 5.89
CA PHE A 32 5.61 -1.77 4.79
C PHE A 32 4.61 -1.71 3.64
N LEU A 33 3.95 -2.84 3.32
CA LEU A 33 2.93 -2.91 2.28
C LEU A 33 1.73 -2.01 2.62
N SER A 34 1.23 -2.11 3.85
CA SER A 34 0.13 -1.27 4.34
C SER A 34 0.51 0.20 4.33
N LEU A 35 1.72 0.52 4.81
CA LEU A 35 2.23 1.89 4.84
C LEU A 35 2.35 2.49 3.44
N PHE A 36 2.85 1.71 2.47
CA PHE A 36 2.93 2.13 1.08
C PHE A 36 1.54 2.46 0.51
N THR A 37 0.55 1.61 0.78
CA THR A 37 -0.82 1.85 0.28
C THR A 37 -1.49 3.05 0.94
N PHE A 38 -1.16 3.35 2.20
CA PHE A 38 -1.61 4.56 2.87
C PHE A 38 -1.05 5.83 2.21
N PHE A 39 0.26 5.88 1.97
CA PHE A 39 0.89 7.03 1.29
C PHE A 39 0.41 7.19 -0.15
N MET A 40 0.22 6.09 -0.89
CA MET A 40 -0.37 6.16 -2.24
C MET A 40 -1.80 6.72 -2.23
N CYS A 41 -2.60 6.41 -1.21
CA CYS A 41 -3.93 7.01 -1.06
C CYS A 41 -3.84 8.51 -0.72
N LEU A 42 -2.93 8.91 0.18
CA LEU A 42 -2.67 10.32 0.49
C LEU A 42 -2.27 11.10 -0.77
N MET A 43 -1.34 10.56 -1.56
CA MET A 43 -0.82 11.19 -2.78
C MET A 43 -1.93 11.42 -3.81
N VAL A 44 -2.84 10.46 -4.00
CA VAL A 44 -3.92 10.55 -4.99
C VAL A 44 -5.00 11.57 -4.59
N VAL A 45 -5.17 11.84 -3.30
CA VAL A 45 -6.14 12.82 -2.78
C VAL A 45 -5.53 14.22 -2.69
N SER A 46 -4.21 14.36 -2.84
CA SER A 46 -3.53 15.64 -2.72
C SER A 46 -3.97 16.66 -3.78
N GLU A 47 -4.45 17.81 -3.33
CA GLU A 47 -4.81 18.95 -4.19
C GLU A 47 -3.74 20.06 -4.19
N THR A 48 -2.76 19.98 -3.28
CA THR A 48 -1.67 20.96 -3.17
C THR A 48 -0.30 20.30 -3.35
N LEU A 49 0.66 21.06 -3.89
CA LEU A 49 2.04 20.60 -4.10
C LEU A 49 2.71 20.19 -2.77
N LEU A 50 2.38 20.90 -1.69
CA LEU A 50 2.88 20.60 -0.36
C LEU A 50 2.36 19.24 0.15
N GLN A 51 1.07 18.97 -0.01
CA GLN A 51 0.47 17.68 0.36
C GLN A 51 0.98 16.52 -0.51
N PHE A 52 1.22 16.76 -1.81
CA PHE A 52 1.85 15.78 -2.69
C PHE A 52 3.30 15.45 -2.30
N PHE A 53 4.05 16.41 -1.74
CA PHE A 53 5.44 16.19 -1.31
C PHE A 53 5.57 15.45 0.02
N PHE A 54 4.59 15.61 0.93
CA PHE A 54 4.55 14.88 2.21
C PHE A 54 3.96 13.47 2.09
N ALA A 55 3.18 13.23 1.03
CA ALA A 55 2.64 11.92 0.70
C ALA A 55 3.70 11.05 0.02
#